data_AF-A0A965NZE0-F1
#
_entry.id   AF-A0A965NZE0-F1
#
_cell.length_a   1.000
_cell.length_b   1.000
_cell.length_c   1.000
_cell.angle_alpha   90.00
_cell.angle_beta   90.00
_cell.angle_gamma   90.00
#
_symmetry.space_group_name_H-M   'P 1'
#
loop_
_entity.id
_entity.type
_entity.pdbx_description
1 polymer ?
#
loop_
_entity_poly.entity_id
_entity_poly.type
_entity_poly.pdbx_seq_one_letter_code
_entity_poly.pdbx_strand_id
1 'polypeptide(L)'
;MPQIAVPLAITAAVSSLASAGMSFYGQQQQAAAAERLANYNYQVQLQQMQMQAQMQKIAAEQQYQAGMQNATAMQNEGLRVEQEARERAKRMRAENERLLGQQRAQFGKAGVTSAGSPLAVMAESAGLMELAVGDELYKADLERSAYFRKAEVEKWQAGYSLVDKAAADYNAASAAYRTAPILLEGQNTASALRVNSYGSLISGVSQAAGIGANYNFKSR
;
A
#
# COMPACT_ATOMS: atom_id res chain seq x y z
N MET A 1 40.24 42.65 -73.25
CA MET A 1 39.04 43.52 -73.10
C MET A 1 37.94 42.72 -72.39
N PRO A 2 37.08 43.35 -71.59
CA PRO A 2 37.14 43.26 -70.12
C PRO A 2 36.09 42.36 -69.45
N GLN A 3 36.35 42.18 -68.16
CA GLN A 3 35.58 41.61 -67.07
C GLN A 3 34.08 41.94 -67.08
N ILE A 4 33.24 40.94 -66.76
CA ILE A 4 31.95 41.17 -66.09
C ILE A 4 31.93 40.26 -64.86
N ALA A 5 32.46 40.80 -63.77
CA ALA A 5 32.32 40.25 -62.43
C ALA A 5 31.14 40.94 -61.74
N VAL A 6 30.17 40.11 -61.32
CA VAL A 6 29.45 40.20 -60.03
C VAL A 6 28.73 41.52 -59.70
N PRO A 7 27.41 41.59 -59.91
CA PRO A 7 26.52 42.41 -59.09
C PRO A 7 25.51 41.51 -58.37
N LEU A 8 25.95 40.70 -57.40
CA LEU A 8 25.04 39.81 -56.64
C LEU A 8 25.46 39.55 -55.18
N ALA A 9 26.30 40.41 -54.58
CA ALA A 9 26.80 40.20 -53.22
C ALA A 9 26.11 41.04 -52.14
N ILE A 10 25.29 42.04 -52.50
CA ILE A 10 24.76 43.02 -51.51
C ILE A 10 23.35 42.64 -51.01
N THR A 11 22.57 41.85 -51.77
CA THR A 11 21.21 41.43 -51.34
C THR A 11 21.20 40.31 -50.29
N ALA A 12 22.34 39.65 -50.03
CA ALA A 12 22.44 38.53 -49.09
C ALA A 12 22.68 38.96 -47.62
N ALA A 13 23.11 40.20 -47.37
CA ALA A 13 23.45 40.66 -46.01
C ALA A 13 22.23 41.08 -45.17
N VAL A 14 21.10 41.40 -45.82
CA VAL A 14 19.87 41.83 -45.12
C VAL A 14 18.99 40.63 -44.75
N SER A 15 19.02 39.53 -45.52
CA SER A 15 18.29 38.30 -45.21
C SER A 15 18.93 37.47 -44.07
N SER A 16 20.24 37.60 -43.84
CA SER A 16 20.93 36.96 -42.70
C SER A 16 20.56 37.57 -41.34
N LEU A 17 20.21 38.86 -41.29
CA LEU A 17 19.74 39.50 -40.05
C LEU A 17 18.28 39.14 -39.72
N ALA A 18 17.41 39.01 -40.73
CA ALA A 18 16.02 38.60 -40.52
C ALA A 18 15.89 37.13 -40.09
N SER A 19 16.77 36.24 -40.56
CA SER A 19 16.79 34.82 -40.17
C SER A 19 17.35 34.60 -38.75
N ALA A 20 18.34 35.40 -38.32
CA ALA A 20 18.85 35.37 -36.95
C ALA A 20 17.77 35.74 -35.91
N GLY A 21 16.93 36.75 -36.20
CA GLY A 21 15.83 37.15 -35.31
C GLY A 21 14.74 36.09 -35.15
N MET A 22 14.37 35.40 -36.23
CA MET A 22 13.38 34.30 -36.16
C MET A 22 13.90 33.08 -35.39
N SER A 23 15.21 32.77 -35.50
CA SER A 23 15.83 31.66 -34.77
C SER A 23 15.84 31.86 -33.25
N PHE A 24 16.08 33.09 -32.79
CA PHE A 24 16.07 33.43 -31.36
C PHE A 24 14.67 33.29 -30.76
N TYR A 25 13.64 33.78 -31.45
CA TYR A 25 12.26 33.69 -30.97
C TYR A 25 11.76 32.24 -30.92
N GLY A 26 12.14 31.42 -31.92
CA GLY A 26 11.85 29.99 -31.92
C GLY A 26 12.51 29.23 -30.76
N GLN A 27 13.76 29.54 -30.44
CA GLN A 27 14.48 28.91 -29.31
C GLN A 27 13.90 29.34 -27.95
N GLN A 28 13.50 30.60 -27.78
CA GLN A 28 12.86 31.05 -26.55
C GLN A 28 11.50 30.36 -26.35
N GLN A 29 10.72 30.20 -27.42
CA GLN A 29 9.43 29.51 -27.38
C GLN A 29 9.61 28.01 -27.08
N GLN A 30 10.64 27.37 -27.65
CA GLN A 30 11.01 25.99 -27.35
C GLN A 30 11.44 25.80 -25.89
N ALA A 31 12.22 26.73 -25.33
CA ALA A 31 12.62 26.66 -23.92
C ALA A 31 11.42 26.78 -22.96
N ALA A 32 10.49 27.69 -23.24
CA ALA A 32 9.25 27.82 -22.47
C ALA A 32 8.35 26.57 -22.60
N ALA A 33 8.29 25.96 -23.79
CA ALA A 33 7.57 24.72 -24.00
C ALA A 33 8.20 23.55 -23.23
N ALA A 34 9.54 23.44 -23.23
CA ALA A 34 10.27 22.43 -22.48
C ALA A 34 10.04 22.56 -20.97
N GLU A 35 10.03 23.77 -20.43
CA GLU A 35 9.75 24.02 -19.01
C GLU A 35 8.31 23.64 -18.62
N ARG A 36 7.31 23.96 -19.46
CA ARG A 36 5.92 23.52 -19.23
C ARG A 36 5.79 22.00 -19.28
N LEU A 37 6.44 21.34 -20.24
CA LEU A 37 6.45 19.88 -20.33
C LEU A 37 7.13 19.24 -19.12
N ALA A 38 8.25 19.80 -18.65
CA ALA A 38 8.92 19.32 -17.45
C ALA A 38 8.02 19.46 -16.20
N ASN A 39 7.38 20.63 -16.02
CA ASN A 39 6.43 20.84 -14.94
C ASN A 39 5.22 19.91 -15.03
N TYR A 40 4.70 19.68 -16.24
CA TYR A 40 3.60 18.76 -16.49
C TYR A 40 3.98 17.31 -16.16
N ASN A 41 5.12 16.83 -16.68
CA ASN A 41 5.63 15.48 -16.39
C ASN A 41 5.87 15.28 -14.90
N TYR A 42 6.43 16.29 -14.21
CA TYR A 42 6.61 16.28 -12.76
C TYR A 42 5.27 16.17 -12.02
N GLN A 43 4.26 16.97 -12.39
CA GLN A 43 2.93 16.92 -11.76
C GLN A 43 2.24 15.58 -12.00
N VAL A 44 2.28 15.04 -13.22
CA VAL A 44 1.71 13.73 -13.55
C VAL A 44 2.40 12.63 -12.76
N GLN A 45 3.73 12.66 -12.66
CA GLN A 45 4.49 11.68 -11.88
C GLN A 45 4.16 11.77 -10.39
N LEU A 46 4.08 12.98 -9.84
CA LEU A 46 3.67 13.21 -8.45
C LEU A 46 2.26 12.67 -8.20
N GLN A 47 1.32 12.94 -9.10
CA GLN A 47 -0.06 12.45 -9.01
C GLN A 47 -0.12 10.91 -9.07
N GLN A 48 0.63 10.28 -9.98
CA GLN A 48 0.69 8.81 -10.06
C GLN A 48 1.24 8.20 -8.76
N MET A 49 2.27 8.79 -8.17
CA MET A 49 2.82 8.32 -6.89
C MET A 49 1.84 8.52 -5.73
N GLN A 50 1.16 9.66 -5.66
CA GLN A 50 0.13 9.91 -4.65
C GLN A 50 -1.02 8.89 -4.76
N MET A 51 -1.45 8.60 -5.99
CA MET A 51 -2.48 7.58 -6.24
C MET A 51 -2.00 6.19 -5.81
N GLN A 52 -0.75 5.82 -6.12
CA GLN A 52 -0.19 4.54 -5.71
C GLN A 52 -0.09 4.41 -4.18
N ALA A 53 0.33 5.46 -3.49
CA ALA A 53 0.37 5.50 -2.03
C ALA A 53 -1.03 5.38 -1.42
N GLN A 54 -2.02 6.09 -1.99
CA GLN A 54 -3.41 6.00 -1.55
C GLN A 54 -3.97 4.59 -1.76
N MET A 55 -3.67 3.96 -2.90
CA MET A 55 -4.07 2.58 -3.17
C MET A 55 -3.45 1.60 -2.16
N GLN A 56 -2.17 1.75 -1.82
CA GLN A 56 -1.52 0.93 -0.79
C GLN A 56 -2.18 1.10 0.58
N LYS A 57 -2.53 2.34 0.95
CA LYS A 57 -3.25 2.64 2.19
C LYS A 57 -4.63 2.00 2.23
N ILE A 58 -5.41 2.09 1.15
CA ILE A 58 -6.73 1.46 1.05
C ILE A 58 -6.60 -0.07 1.15
N ALA A 59 -5.62 -0.66 0.46
CA ALA A 59 -5.37 -2.09 0.54
C ALA A 59 -5.00 -2.55 1.96
N ALA A 60 -4.13 -1.80 2.65
CA ALA A 60 -3.75 -2.10 4.04
C ALA A 60 -4.94 -1.97 5.01
N GLU A 61 -5.80 -0.96 4.83
CA GLU A 61 -7.03 -0.79 5.61
C GLU A 61 -8.05 -1.91 5.35
N GLN A 62 -8.20 -2.34 4.10
CA GLN A 62 -9.06 -3.48 3.76
C GLN A 62 -8.55 -4.78 4.39
N GLN A 63 -7.25 -5.04 4.33
CA GLN A 63 -6.63 -6.20 4.99
C GLN A 63 -6.82 -6.15 6.51
N TYR A 64 -6.65 -4.97 7.12
CA TYR A 64 -6.90 -4.78 8.55
C TYR A 64 -8.35 -5.13 8.92
N GLN A 65 -9.32 -4.58 8.18
CA GLN A 65 -10.73 -4.82 8.44
C GLN A 65 -11.11 -6.29 8.23
N ALA A 66 -10.60 -6.94 7.19
CA ALA A 66 -10.81 -8.36 6.93
C ALA A 66 -10.25 -9.22 8.07
N GLY A 67 -9.02 -8.94 8.54
CA GLY A 67 -8.44 -9.64 9.69
C GLY A 67 -9.25 -9.46 10.97
N MET A 68 -9.75 -8.24 11.23
CA MET A 68 -10.62 -7.97 12.39
C MET A 68 -11.97 -8.69 12.31
N GLN A 69 -12.56 -8.79 11.12
CA GLN A 69 -13.79 -9.55 10.89
C GLN A 69 -13.55 -11.05 11.11
N ASN A 70 -12.47 -11.61 10.56
CA ASN A 70 -12.08 -13.00 10.76
C ASN A 70 -11.86 -13.31 12.24
N ALA A 71 -11.14 -12.46 12.96
CA ALA A 71 -10.93 -12.60 14.39
C ALA A 71 -12.25 -12.59 15.17
N THR A 72 -13.18 -11.71 14.81
CA THR A 72 -14.51 -11.65 15.45
C THR A 72 -15.33 -12.90 15.18
N ALA A 73 -15.30 -13.42 13.95
CA ALA A 73 -15.95 -14.67 13.58
C ALA A 73 -15.39 -15.85 14.40
N MET A 74 -14.07 -15.93 14.58
CA MET A 74 -13.44 -16.97 15.42
C MET A 74 -13.85 -16.86 16.89
N GLN A 75 -13.95 -15.64 17.44
CA GLN A 75 -14.43 -15.45 18.81
C GLN A 75 -15.88 -15.93 18.98
N ASN A 76 -16.75 -15.60 18.02
CA ASN A 76 -18.14 -16.07 18.03
C ASN A 76 -18.23 -17.59 17.92
N GLU A 77 -17.38 -18.22 17.12
CA GLU A 77 -17.31 -19.68 17.01
C GLU A 77 -16.89 -20.31 18.33
N GLY A 78 -15.88 -19.76 19.00
CA GLY A 78 -15.45 -20.20 20.32
C GLY A 78 -16.55 -20.07 21.39
N LEU A 79 -17.33 -18.99 21.35
CA LEU A 79 -18.50 -18.81 22.23
C LEU A 79 -19.61 -19.82 21.91
N ARG A 80 -19.84 -20.14 20.64
CA ARG A 80 -20.84 -21.15 20.25
C ARG A 80 -20.46 -22.53 20.78
N VAL A 81 -19.20 -22.93 20.64
CA VAL A 81 -18.67 -24.19 21.20
C VAL A 81 -18.89 -24.26 22.70
N GLU A 82 -18.60 -23.17 23.44
CA GLU A 82 -18.83 -23.10 24.88
C GLU A 82 -20.31 -23.30 25.24
N GLN A 83 -21.22 -22.63 24.51
CA GLN A 83 -22.67 -22.75 24.74
C GLN A 83 -23.18 -24.17 24.46
N GLU A 84 -22.76 -24.77 23.35
CA GLU A 84 -23.10 -26.14 22.99
C GLU A 84 -22.62 -27.14 24.05
N ALA A 85 -21.41 -26.95 24.58
CA ALA A 85 -20.86 -27.81 25.63
C ALA A 85 -21.61 -27.66 26.96
N ARG A 86 -22.00 -26.44 27.34
CA ARG A 86 -22.83 -26.21 28.54
C ARG A 86 -24.19 -26.90 28.42
N GLU A 87 -24.82 -26.85 27.25
CA GLU A 87 -26.09 -27.56 27.01
C GLU A 87 -25.89 -29.09 27.02
N ARG A 88 -24.80 -29.61 26.45
CA ARG A 88 -24.44 -31.03 26.54
C ARG A 88 -24.24 -31.47 27.99
N ALA A 89 -23.45 -30.74 28.76
CA ALA A 89 -23.22 -30.99 30.19
C ALA A 89 -24.55 -30.99 30.98
N LYS A 90 -25.46 -30.06 30.68
CA LYS A 90 -26.79 -30.03 31.29
C LYS A 90 -27.62 -31.28 30.96
N ARG A 91 -27.61 -31.73 29.70
CA ARG A 91 -28.29 -32.98 29.29
C ARG A 91 -27.69 -34.20 29.98
N MET A 92 -26.36 -34.29 30.05
CA MET A 92 -25.66 -35.37 30.75
C MET A 92 -26.06 -35.42 32.23
N ARG A 93 -26.08 -34.29 32.94
CA ARG A 93 -26.55 -34.26 34.34
C ARG A 93 -27.98 -34.76 34.49
N ALA A 94 -28.89 -34.31 33.63
CA ALA A 94 -30.28 -34.78 33.65
C ALA A 94 -30.41 -36.28 33.34
N GLU A 95 -29.56 -36.82 32.47
CA GLU A 95 -29.50 -38.26 32.17
C GLU A 95 -28.90 -39.06 33.34
N ASN A 96 -27.82 -38.57 33.95
CA ASN A 96 -27.19 -39.15 35.13
C ASN A 96 -28.18 -39.22 36.30
N GLU A 97 -28.93 -38.15 36.56
CA GLU A 97 -29.99 -38.12 37.57
C GLU A 97 -31.08 -39.17 37.31
N ARG A 98 -31.51 -39.32 36.04
CA ARG A 98 -32.48 -40.36 35.66
C ARG A 98 -31.91 -41.76 35.89
N LEU A 99 -30.66 -42.01 35.52
CA LEU A 99 -30.03 -43.31 35.66
C LEU A 99 -29.82 -43.67 37.14
N LEU A 100 -29.36 -42.73 37.96
CA LEU A 100 -29.27 -42.90 39.42
C LEU A 100 -30.66 -43.14 40.04
N GLY A 101 -31.69 -42.43 39.58
CA GLY A 101 -33.07 -42.66 39.99
C GLY A 101 -33.56 -44.08 39.66
N GLN A 102 -33.27 -44.57 38.46
CA GLN A 102 -33.60 -45.95 38.05
C GLN A 102 -32.85 -46.98 38.91
N GLN A 103 -31.55 -46.78 39.15
CA GLN A 103 -30.79 -47.67 40.02
C GLN A 103 -31.36 -47.70 41.44
N ARG A 104 -31.71 -46.55 42.02
CA ARG A 104 -32.33 -46.46 43.36
C ARG A 104 -33.66 -47.20 43.41
N ALA A 105 -34.50 -47.06 42.38
CA ALA A 105 -35.77 -47.78 42.28
C ALA A 105 -35.57 -49.30 42.17
N GLN A 106 -34.57 -49.75 41.40
CA GLN A 106 -34.23 -51.17 41.27
C GLN A 106 -33.74 -51.76 42.60
N PHE A 107 -32.85 -51.07 43.31
CA PHE A 107 -32.40 -51.50 44.64
C PHE A 107 -33.54 -51.53 45.66
N GLY A 108 -34.42 -50.52 45.65
CA GLY A 108 -35.61 -50.51 46.49
C GLY A 108 -36.55 -51.68 46.23
N LYS A 109 -36.73 -52.06 44.95
CA LYS A 109 -37.54 -53.22 44.55
C LYS A 109 -36.90 -54.56 44.96
N ALA A 110 -35.57 -54.66 44.95
CA ALA A 110 -34.85 -55.90 45.27
C ALA A 110 -34.89 -56.27 46.77
N GLY A 111 -35.44 -55.43 47.64
CA GLY A 111 -35.53 -55.70 49.08
C GLY A 111 -34.17 -55.73 49.80
N VAL A 112 -33.10 -55.29 49.12
CA VAL A 112 -31.75 -55.22 49.70
C VAL A 112 -31.72 -54.05 50.67
N THR A 113 -31.63 -54.33 51.96
CA THR A 113 -31.41 -53.31 52.98
C THR A 113 -30.02 -52.70 52.79
N SER A 114 -29.96 -51.38 52.77
CA SER A 114 -28.84 -50.53 52.30
C SER A 114 -27.55 -50.58 53.14
N ALA A 115 -27.22 -51.70 53.78
CA ALA A 115 -26.07 -51.80 54.65
C ALA A 115 -24.77 -51.96 53.82
N GLY A 116 -24.11 -50.83 53.54
CA GLY A 116 -22.68 -50.76 53.22
C GLY A 116 -22.33 -50.76 51.73
N SER A 117 -22.28 -51.93 51.08
CA SER A 117 -21.66 -52.06 49.74
C SER A 117 -22.43 -51.40 48.59
N PRO A 118 -23.77 -51.50 48.48
CA PRO A 118 -24.49 -50.91 47.35
C PRO A 118 -24.41 -49.38 47.32
N LEU A 119 -24.39 -48.75 48.49
CA LEU A 119 -24.37 -47.30 48.62
C LEU A 119 -23.00 -46.72 48.24
N ALA A 120 -21.92 -47.44 48.54
CA ALA A 120 -20.56 -47.09 48.11
C ALA A 120 -20.43 -47.15 46.57
N VAL A 121 -20.96 -48.20 45.93
CA VAL A 121 -20.94 -48.34 44.46
C VAL A 121 -21.74 -47.23 43.77
N MET A 122 -22.88 -46.84 44.34
CA MET A 122 -23.67 -45.72 43.81
C MET A 122 -22.95 -44.38 43.95
N ALA A 123 -22.27 -44.15 45.08
CA ALA A 123 -21.47 -42.94 45.29
C ALA A 123 -20.30 -42.87 44.30
N GLU A 124 -19.59 -43.98 44.07
CA GLU A 124 -18.52 -44.08 43.08
C GLU A 124 -19.06 -43.82 41.66
N SER A 125 -20.19 -44.43 41.31
CA SER A 125 -20.84 -44.22 40.00
C SER A 125 -21.25 -42.76 39.79
N ALA A 126 -21.81 -42.10 40.81
CA ALA A 126 -22.15 -40.68 40.75
C ALA A 126 -20.88 -39.80 40.59
N GLY A 127 -19.79 -40.16 41.26
CA GLY A 127 -18.50 -39.49 41.11
C GLY A 127 -17.96 -39.58 39.67
N LEU A 128 -18.01 -40.77 39.06
CA LEU A 128 -17.60 -40.98 37.67
C LEU A 128 -18.48 -40.21 36.67
N MET A 129 -19.79 -40.12 36.94
CA MET A 129 -20.74 -39.35 36.13
C MET A 129 -20.44 -37.85 36.14
N GLU A 130 -20.19 -37.27 37.31
CA GLU A 130 -19.81 -35.85 37.43
C GLU A 130 -18.44 -35.58 36.83
N LEU A 131 -17.49 -36.52 36.99
CA LEU A 131 -16.18 -36.42 36.33
C LEU A 131 -16.33 -36.35 34.81
N ALA A 132 -17.18 -37.19 34.22
CA ALA A 132 -17.44 -37.17 32.78
C ALA A 132 -18.03 -35.83 32.29
N VAL A 133 -18.89 -35.19 33.08
CA VAL A 133 -19.39 -33.83 32.80
C VAL A 133 -18.25 -32.81 32.89
N GLY A 134 -17.39 -32.92 33.90
CA GLY A 134 -16.21 -32.09 34.06
C GLY A 134 -15.24 -32.19 32.88
N ASP A 135 -14.97 -33.41 32.40
CA ASP A 135 -14.12 -33.68 31.24
C ASP A 135 -14.68 -33.05 29.96
N GLU A 136 -16.00 -33.10 29.75
CA GLU A 136 -16.65 -32.48 28.58
C GLU A 136 -16.52 -30.95 28.61
N LEU A 137 -16.73 -30.33 29.78
CA LEU A 137 -16.56 -28.89 29.94
C LEU A 137 -15.10 -28.47 29.76
N TYR A 138 -14.16 -29.24 30.29
CA TYR A 138 -12.72 -28.98 30.12
C TYR A 138 -12.29 -29.02 28.66
N LYS A 139 -12.77 -30.02 27.89
CA LYS A 139 -12.52 -30.11 26.44
C LYS A 139 -13.04 -28.87 25.70
N ALA A 140 -14.26 -28.44 26.03
CA ALA A 140 -14.84 -27.25 25.42
C ALA A 140 -14.06 -25.97 25.76
N ASP A 141 -13.55 -25.85 26.99
CA ASP A 141 -12.71 -24.72 27.40
C ASP A 141 -11.37 -24.69 26.65
N LEU A 142 -10.76 -25.86 26.39
CA LEU A 142 -9.56 -25.96 25.56
C LEU A 142 -9.83 -25.53 24.11
N GLU A 143 -10.93 -26.00 23.51
CA GLU A 143 -11.35 -25.63 22.15
C GLU A 143 -11.64 -24.14 22.06
N ARG A 144 -12.43 -23.60 22.98
CA ARG A 144 -12.68 -22.15 23.10
C ARG A 144 -11.37 -21.38 23.16
N SER A 145 -10.47 -21.75 24.08
CA SER A 145 -9.18 -21.08 24.25
C SER A 145 -8.31 -21.16 22.98
N ALA A 146 -8.44 -22.22 22.19
CA ALA A 146 -7.78 -22.32 20.89
C ALA A 146 -8.35 -21.31 19.88
N TYR A 147 -9.68 -21.14 19.81
CA TYR A 147 -10.32 -20.13 18.95
C TYR A 147 -9.94 -18.69 19.35
N PHE A 148 -9.92 -18.39 20.64
CA PHE A 148 -9.52 -17.07 21.13
C PHE A 148 -8.05 -16.76 20.80
N ARG A 149 -7.14 -17.73 20.95
CA ARG A 149 -5.75 -17.58 20.53
C ARG A 149 -5.61 -17.36 19.03
N LYS A 150 -6.36 -18.10 18.20
CA LYS A 150 -6.38 -17.86 16.74
C LYS A 150 -6.88 -16.46 16.42
N ALA A 151 -7.96 -16.01 17.06
CA ALA A 151 -8.48 -14.65 16.89
C ALA A 151 -7.47 -13.57 17.31
N GLU A 152 -6.70 -13.80 18.38
CA GLU A 152 -5.64 -12.89 18.80
C GLU A 152 -4.50 -12.81 17.78
N VAL A 153 -4.08 -13.95 17.22
CA VAL A 153 -3.09 -13.99 16.13
C VAL A 153 -3.60 -13.24 14.91
N GLU A 154 -4.87 -13.41 14.52
CA GLU A 154 -5.47 -12.65 13.41
C GLU A 154 -5.49 -11.14 13.68
N LYS A 155 -5.85 -10.71 14.90
CA LYS A 155 -5.80 -9.29 15.29
C LYS A 155 -4.38 -8.74 15.24
N TRP A 156 -3.41 -9.53 15.71
CA TRP A 156 -2.01 -9.15 15.70
C TRP A 156 -1.49 -9.02 14.26
N GLN A 157 -1.79 -9.99 13.38
CA GLN A 157 -1.45 -9.93 11.95
C GLN A 157 -2.13 -8.75 11.25
N ALA A 158 -3.41 -8.49 11.54
CA ALA A 158 -4.09 -7.29 11.07
C ALA A 158 -3.34 -6.03 11.54
N GLY A 159 -2.89 -5.98 12.79
CA GLY A 159 -2.09 -4.88 13.32
C GLY A 159 -0.82 -4.56 12.50
N TYR A 160 -0.18 -5.56 11.89
CA TYR A 160 0.97 -5.32 11.01
C TYR A 160 0.62 -4.55 9.74
N SER A 161 -0.59 -4.69 9.20
CA SER A 161 -0.96 -3.93 8.00
C SER A 161 -1.04 -2.42 8.29
N LEU A 162 -1.23 -2.02 9.55
CA LEU A 162 -1.13 -0.61 9.96
C LEU A 162 0.32 -0.10 9.93
N VAL A 163 1.31 -0.97 10.17
CA VAL A 163 2.73 -0.63 10.03
C VAL A 163 3.07 -0.44 8.55
N ASP A 164 2.55 -1.30 7.67
CA ASP A 164 2.72 -1.14 6.22
C ASP A 164 2.09 0.17 5.71
N LYS A 165 0.93 0.56 6.26
CA LYS A 165 0.33 1.87 6.01
C LYS A 165 1.26 3.02 6.42
N ALA A 166 1.86 2.94 7.61
CA ALA A 166 2.82 3.96 8.07
C ALA A 166 4.07 4.01 7.16
N ALA A 167 4.55 2.86 6.70
CA ALA A 167 5.64 2.78 5.73
C ALA A 167 5.26 3.36 4.36
N ALA A 168 4.02 3.15 3.91
CA ALA A 168 3.49 3.75 2.68
C ALA A 168 3.40 5.28 2.79
N ASP A 169 2.91 5.81 3.92
CA ASP A 169 2.86 7.25 4.17
C ASP A 169 4.28 7.85 4.20
N TYR A 170 5.25 7.17 4.81
CA TYR A 170 6.67 7.58 4.78
C TYR A 170 7.24 7.56 3.36
N ASN A 171 6.99 6.51 2.60
CA ASN A 171 7.43 6.40 1.21
C ASN A 171 6.83 7.51 0.34
N ALA A 172 5.54 7.80 0.49
CA ALA A 172 4.85 8.89 -0.20
C ALA A 172 5.44 10.26 0.14
N ALA A 173 5.74 10.52 1.42
CA ALA A 173 6.39 11.75 1.84
C ALA A 173 7.82 11.86 1.28
N SER A 174 8.56 10.75 1.23
CA SER A 174 9.91 10.71 0.66
C SER A 174 9.93 10.84 -0.88
N ALA A 175 8.81 10.52 -1.54
CA ALA A 175 8.72 10.49 -3.00
C ALA A 175 8.92 11.88 -3.62
N ALA A 176 8.46 12.95 -2.96
CA ALA A 176 8.70 14.33 -3.38
C ALA A 176 10.21 14.67 -3.44
N TYR A 177 11.00 14.11 -2.53
CA TYR A 177 12.46 14.27 -2.55
C TYR A 177 13.11 13.46 -3.68
N ARG A 178 12.55 12.28 -4.03
CA ARG A 178 13.07 11.44 -5.11
C ARG A 178 12.76 11.99 -6.51
N THR A 179 11.67 12.73 -6.68
CA THR A 179 11.30 13.35 -7.97
C THR A 179 11.88 14.74 -8.19
N ALA A 180 12.40 15.40 -7.14
CA ALA A 180 13.13 16.66 -7.25
C ALA A 180 14.23 16.70 -8.33
N PRO A 181 15.10 15.67 -8.51
CA PRO A 181 16.12 15.70 -9.56
C PRO A 181 15.54 15.77 -10.99
N ILE A 182 14.35 15.22 -11.25
CA ILE A 182 13.72 15.26 -12.58
C ILE A 182 13.32 16.69 -12.95
N LEU A 183 12.80 17.44 -11.97
CA LEU A 183 12.47 18.86 -12.17
C LEU A 183 13.74 19.69 -12.41
N LEU A 184 14.81 19.38 -11.66
CA LEU A 184 16.13 20.02 -11.80
C LEU A 184 16.77 19.73 -13.17
N GLU A 185 16.67 18.51 -13.67
CA GLU A 185 17.16 18.13 -15.01
C GLU A 185 16.39 18.86 -16.12
N GLY A 186 15.06 18.99 -15.98
CA GLY A 186 14.22 19.78 -16.88
C GLY A 186 14.62 21.26 -16.89
N GLN A 187 14.86 21.85 -15.72
CA GLN A 187 15.32 23.24 -15.59
C GLN A 187 16.72 23.46 -16.16
N ASN A 188 17.64 22.51 -15.92
CA ASN A 188 19.00 22.56 -16.48
C ASN A 188 18.97 22.50 -18.01
N THR A 189 18.12 21.65 -18.58
CA THR A 189 17.93 21.57 -20.04
C THR A 189 17.35 22.86 -20.60
N ALA A 190 16.33 23.43 -19.95
CA ALA A 190 15.77 24.72 -20.35
C ALA A 190 16.79 25.86 -20.26
N SER A 191 17.61 25.88 -19.21
CA SER A 191 18.69 26.85 -19.04
C SER A 191 19.76 26.71 -20.12
N ALA A 192 20.19 25.48 -20.44
CA ALA A 192 21.15 25.21 -21.50
C ALA A 192 20.65 25.68 -22.88
N LEU A 193 19.36 25.50 -23.18
CA LEU A 193 18.74 26.01 -24.41
C LEU A 193 18.75 27.55 -24.47
N ARG A 194 18.49 28.23 -23.33
CA ARG A 194 18.59 29.69 -23.26
C ARG A 194 20.03 30.17 -23.44
N VAL A 195 21.01 29.53 -22.80
CA VAL A 195 22.43 29.93 -22.95
C VAL A 195 22.92 29.72 -24.38
N ASN A 196 22.56 28.59 -25.00
CA ASN A 196 22.90 28.31 -26.39
C ASN A 196 22.25 29.32 -27.36
N SER A 197 21.05 29.83 -27.06
CA SER A 197 20.43 30.86 -27.88
C SER A 197 21.22 32.17 -27.86
N TYR A 198 21.70 32.60 -26.69
CA TYR A 198 22.61 33.74 -26.58
C TYR A 198 23.95 33.50 -27.29
N GLY A 199 24.51 32.28 -27.19
CA GLY A 199 25.75 31.90 -27.87
C GLY A 199 25.64 31.98 -29.39
N SER A 200 24.51 31.54 -29.95
CA SER A 200 24.24 31.60 -31.40
C SER A 200 24.05 33.03 -31.90
N LEU A 201 23.42 33.91 -31.12
CA LEU A 201 23.32 35.35 -31.43
C LEU A 201 24.69 36.02 -31.49
N ILE A 202 25.54 35.80 -30.49
CA ILE A 202 26.88 36.41 -30.43
C ILE A 202 27.76 35.87 -31.58
N SER A 203 27.70 34.57 -31.86
CA SER A 203 28.44 33.94 -32.96
C SER A 203 27.96 34.40 -34.33
N GLY A 204 26.65 34.57 -34.52
CA GLY A 204 26.07 35.11 -35.74
C GLY A 204 26.47 36.56 -36.00
N VAL A 205 26.48 37.40 -34.96
CA VAL A 205 26.98 38.79 -35.05
C VAL A 205 28.47 38.84 -35.36
N SER A 206 29.27 37.96 -34.75
CA SER A 206 30.72 37.88 -34.99
C SER A 206 31.06 37.44 -36.42
N GLN A 207 30.31 36.49 -36.98
CA GLN A 207 30.47 36.08 -38.38
C GLN A 207 30.05 37.19 -39.35
N ALA A 208 28.96 37.92 -39.07
CA ALA A 208 28.54 39.07 -39.86
C ALA A 208 29.59 40.21 -39.84
N ALA A 209 30.18 40.50 -38.67
CA ALA A 209 31.24 41.48 -38.54
C ALA A 209 32.54 41.07 -39.27
N GLY A 210 32.90 39.78 -39.23
CA GLY A 210 34.07 39.25 -39.95
C GLY A 210 33.92 39.30 -41.48
N ILE A 211 32.71 39.09 -42.01
CA ILE A 211 32.43 39.27 -43.44
C ILE A 211 32.57 40.75 -43.82
N GLY A 212 32.04 41.69 -43.03
CA GLY A 212 32.17 43.13 -43.28
C GLY A 212 33.62 43.63 -43.28
N ALA A 213 34.47 43.12 -42.39
CA ALA A 213 35.88 43.50 -42.32
C ALA A 213 36.71 43.02 -43.53
N ASN A 214 36.42 41.82 -44.05
CA ASN A 214 37.15 41.26 -45.20
C ASN A 214 36.81 41.93 -46.54
N TYR A 215 35.63 42.54 -46.68
CA TYR A 215 35.28 43.31 -47.89
C TYR A 215 35.96 44.68 -47.98
N ASN A 216 36.45 45.25 -46.86
CA ASN A 216 37.05 46.58 -46.84
C ASN A 216 38.56 46.59 -47.20
N PHE A 217 39.21 45.42 -47.23
CA PHE A 217 40.66 45.32 -47.51
C PHE A 217 41.02 45.04 -48.97
N LYS A 218 40.04 44.90 -49.88
CA LYS A 218 40.29 44.51 -51.28
C LYS A 218 40.03 45.61 -52.32
N SER A 219 39.85 46.87 -51.91
CA SER A 219 39.59 48.03 -52.79
C SER A 219 40.76 49.03 -52.90
N ARG A 220 41.98 48.62 -52.57
CA ARG A 220 43.19 49.42 -52.83
C ARG A 220 44.13 48.69 -53.78
#